data_AF-M4T8Z0-F1
#
_entry.id   AF-M4T8Z0-F1
#
_cell.length_a   1.000
_cell.length_b   1.000
_cell.length_c   1.000
_cell.angle_alpha   90.00
_cell.angle_beta   90.00
_cell.angle_gamma   90.00
#
_symmetry.space_group_name_H-M   'P 1'
#
loop_
_entity.id
_entity.type
_entity.pdbx_description
1 polymer ?
#
loop_
_entity_poly.entity_id
_entity_poly.type
_entity_poly.pdbx_seq_one_letter_code
_entity_poly.pdbx_strand_id
1 'polypeptide(L)'
;IQQRHRQTNTARTARPKHAKKLAQLIGEGNKPNHATTFLQRLQGKSENTDILAMAAEVSKAIADINALKPDDSLAAAQKDINAALEGKESGDATAAELKGGSNRVTDCGKADTGSEAAGALAGKSLAHDALCMCGTAGTANEKNACGIDVEANSAAAFTWGTATTQDKQWKNLKKACTQNDGAAILSSAQIRTVTENYLNKLAMGQLSKNYFPGTIGYTESSQTTGCDGQKSGTNGACVFYGNPAKAKIEAKIEWRKKLLSAAANIDDAIKGRQQQLHLLSHVKALNTTLTSLVLMTETIAKTQPPGTGTSTETQKAKAMEEKKECATHKDSKTACENAGKCKWEGVKSEKGECEVDETKVTTQGNAAAGTGEGASGATTKKCKGKLETDSVMTVC
;
A
#
# COMPACT_ATOMS: atom_id res chain seq x y z
N ILE A 1 -28.13 -54.78 -46.67
CA ILE A 1 -29.08 -55.37 -45.70
C ILE A 1 -28.30 -55.62 -44.40
N GLN A 2 -28.77 -55.10 -43.25
CA GLN A 2 -28.22 -55.35 -41.89
C GLN A 2 -26.74 -54.92 -41.64
N GLN A 3 -26.25 -54.67 -40.40
CA GLN A 3 -26.86 -54.23 -39.13
C GLN A 3 -25.77 -53.75 -38.13
N ARG A 4 -26.14 -52.89 -37.15
CA ARG A 4 -25.40 -52.56 -35.89
C ARG A 4 -24.03 -51.84 -36.13
N HIS A 5 -23.51 -50.95 -35.27
CA HIS A 5 -23.93 -50.32 -34.01
C HIS A 5 -23.13 -48.98 -33.86
N ARG A 6 -23.33 -48.07 -32.90
CA ARG A 6 -24.19 -48.05 -31.69
C ARG A 6 -24.68 -46.61 -31.38
N GLN A 7 -25.77 -46.52 -30.63
CA GLN A 7 -26.24 -45.36 -29.84
C GLN A 7 -25.36 -45.17 -28.59
N THR A 8 -25.36 -44.07 -27.80
CA THR A 8 -25.82 -42.66 -27.92
C THR A 8 -25.14 -41.89 -26.79
N ASN A 9 -24.52 -40.73 -27.04
CA ASN A 9 -23.80 -39.99 -25.99
C ASN A 9 -24.72 -38.98 -25.26
N THR A 10 -25.70 -39.49 -24.51
CA THR A 10 -26.77 -38.71 -23.87
C THR A 10 -26.64 -38.68 -22.34
N ALA A 11 -25.65 -37.94 -21.84
CA ALA A 11 -25.47 -37.64 -20.42
C ALA A 11 -25.10 -36.17 -20.15
N ARG A 12 -25.71 -35.23 -20.90
CA ARG A 12 -25.56 -33.78 -20.68
C ARG A 12 -26.37 -33.33 -19.47
N THR A 13 -25.99 -33.82 -18.28
CA THR A 13 -26.65 -33.50 -17.01
C THR A 13 -26.75 -31.99 -16.82
N ALA A 14 -27.96 -31.52 -16.50
CA ALA A 14 -28.22 -30.10 -16.33
C ALA A 14 -27.47 -29.57 -15.10
N ARG A 15 -26.38 -28.83 -15.32
CA ARG A 15 -25.71 -28.10 -14.24
C ARG A 15 -26.75 -27.14 -13.62
N PRO A 16 -27.02 -27.18 -12.31
CA PRO A 16 -28.00 -26.28 -11.69
C PRO A 16 -27.60 -24.83 -11.95
N LYS A 17 -28.59 -23.95 -12.08
CA LYS A 17 -28.39 -22.54 -12.49
C LYS A 17 -27.35 -21.85 -11.59
N HIS A 18 -27.35 -22.18 -10.30
CA HIS A 18 -26.41 -21.67 -9.31
C HIS A 18 -24.97 -22.13 -9.52
N ALA A 19 -24.72 -23.40 -9.87
CA ALA A 19 -23.37 -23.86 -10.22
C ALA A 19 -22.82 -23.17 -11.48
N LYS A 20 -23.70 -22.73 -12.39
CA LYS A 20 -23.31 -21.93 -13.56
C LYS A 20 -23.02 -20.46 -13.19
N LYS A 21 -23.83 -19.86 -12.31
CA LYS A 21 -23.61 -18.52 -11.73
C LYS A 21 -22.30 -18.45 -10.94
N LEU A 22 -22.02 -19.48 -10.14
CA LEU A 22 -20.80 -19.67 -9.36
C LEU A 22 -19.54 -19.77 -10.26
N ALA A 23 -19.65 -20.45 -11.39
CA ALA A 23 -18.58 -20.50 -12.40
C ALA A 23 -18.34 -19.17 -13.13
N GLN A 24 -19.34 -18.29 -13.25
CA GLN A 24 -19.15 -16.95 -13.82
C GLN A 24 -18.43 -16.04 -12.82
N LEU A 25 -18.95 -15.94 -11.59
CA LEU A 25 -18.36 -15.12 -10.51
C LEU A 25 -16.87 -15.40 -10.33
N ILE A 26 -16.49 -16.69 -10.25
CA ILE A 26 -15.09 -17.10 -10.08
C ILE A 26 -14.27 -16.97 -11.38
N GLY A 27 -14.92 -17.00 -12.55
CA GLY A 27 -14.27 -16.81 -13.85
C GLY A 27 -13.89 -15.35 -14.14
N GLU A 28 -14.51 -14.39 -13.47
CA GLU A 28 -14.20 -12.95 -13.57
C GLU A 28 -12.87 -12.62 -12.86
N GLY A 29 -12.43 -13.45 -11.89
CA GLY A 29 -11.09 -13.42 -11.30
C GLY A 29 -10.06 -14.22 -12.10
N ASN A 30 -9.36 -13.58 -13.03
CA ASN A 30 -8.58 -14.24 -14.07
C ASN A 30 -7.38 -15.10 -13.58
N LYS A 31 -7.60 -16.41 -13.38
CA LYS A 31 -6.60 -17.49 -13.55
C LYS A 31 -7.29 -18.87 -13.66
N PRO A 32 -7.13 -19.62 -14.77
CA PRO A 32 -7.98 -20.78 -15.05
C PRO A 32 -7.82 -21.96 -14.07
N ASN A 33 -6.64 -22.14 -13.47
CA ASN A 33 -6.32 -23.37 -12.73
C ASN A 33 -7.09 -23.49 -11.41
N HIS A 34 -7.09 -22.43 -10.58
CA HIS A 34 -7.79 -22.44 -9.28
C HIS A 34 -9.31 -22.51 -9.46
N ALA A 35 -9.86 -21.75 -10.42
CA ALA A 35 -11.27 -21.81 -10.79
C ALA A 35 -11.69 -23.24 -11.18
N THR A 36 -10.90 -23.92 -12.02
CA THR A 36 -11.20 -25.30 -12.45
C THR A 36 -11.17 -26.29 -11.29
N THR A 37 -10.14 -26.27 -10.44
CA THR A 37 -10.05 -27.16 -9.26
C THR A 37 -11.19 -26.92 -8.27
N PHE A 38 -11.57 -25.67 -8.04
CA PHE A 38 -12.69 -25.34 -7.15
C PHE A 38 -14.03 -25.80 -7.73
N LEU A 39 -14.28 -25.58 -9.02
CA LEU A 39 -15.48 -26.05 -9.72
C LEU A 39 -15.58 -27.59 -9.80
N GLN A 40 -14.46 -28.32 -9.75
CA GLN A 40 -14.48 -29.78 -9.61
C GLN A 40 -14.96 -30.20 -8.21
N ARG A 41 -14.49 -29.56 -7.13
CA ARG A 41 -14.90 -29.86 -5.74
C ARG A 41 -16.37 -29.56 -5.43
N LEU A 42 -17.04 -28.84 -6.32
CA LEU A 42 -18.47 -28.49 -6.25
C LEU A 42 -19.38 -29.43 -7.04
N GLN A 43 -18.85 -30.28 -7.92
CA GLN A 43 -19.66 -31.20 -8.71
C GLN A 43 -20.23 -32.31 -7.82
N GLY A 44 -21.56 -32.40 -7.75
CA GLY A 44 -22.28 -33.43 -6.99
C GLY A 44 -22.68 -33.04 -5.56
N LYS A 45 -22.37 -31.83 -5.09
CA LYS A 45 -22.85 -31.35 -3.78
C LYS A 45 -24.25 -30.72 -3.89
N SER A 46 -25.01 -30.80 -2.81
CA SER A 46 -26.32 -30.15 -2.68
C SER A 46 -26.21 -28.62 -2.70
N GLU A 47 -27.31 -27.93 -2.99
CA GLU A 47 -27.35 -26.46 -3.02
C GLU A 47 -27.23 -25.88 -1.60
N ASN A 48 -25.98 -25.68 -1.15
CA ASN A 48 -25.66 -24.91 0.04
C ASN A 48 -25.56 -23.42 -0.36
N THR A 49 -26.44 -22.60 0.21
CA THR A 49 -26.52 -21.14 -0.03
C THR A 49 -25.27 -20.39 0.39
N ASP A 50 -24.59 -20.87 1.42
CA ASP A 50 -23.49 -20.17 2.09
C ASP A 50 -22.21 -20.32 1.26
N ILE A 51 -22.02 -21.49 0.64
CA ILE A 51 -21.00 -21.74 -0.40
C ILE A 51 -21.16 -20.78 -1.59
N LEU A 52 -22.41 -20.48 -1.99
CA LEU A 52 -22.69 -19.51 -3.06
C LEU A 52 -22.44 -18.07 -2.60
N ALA A 53 -22.80 -17.73 -1.37
CA ALA A 53 -22.60 -16.39 -0.79
C ALA A 53 -21.10 -16.07 -0.62
N MET A 54 -20.32 -16.92 0.06
CA MET A 54 -18.87 -16.73 0.24
C MET A 54 -18.12 -16.61 -1.09
N ALA A 55 -18.52 -17.37 -2.11
CA ALA A 55 -17.89 -17.31 -3.42
C ALA A 55 -18.24 -16.01 -4.19
N ALA A 56 -19.48 -15.51 -4.06
CA ALA A 56 -19.83 -14.19 -4.57
C ALA A 56 -19.06 -13.08 -3.85
N GLU A 57 -18.84 -13.21 -2.54
CA GLU A 57 -18.06 -12.28 -1.73
C GLU A 57 -16.57 -12.27 -2.10
N VAL A 58 -15.95 -13.45 -2.27
CA VAL A 58 -14.58 -13.58 -2.82
C VAL A 58 -14.46 -12.91 -4.19
N SER A 59 -15.44 -13.15 -5.07
CA SER A 59 -15.42 -12.60 -6.43
C SER A 59 -15.56 -11.08 -6.42
N LYS A 60 -16.41 -10.53 -5.55
CA LYS A 60 -16.51 -9.09 -5.30
C LYS A 60 -15.20 -8.53 -4.74
N ALA A 61 -14.61 -9.16 -3.72
CA ALA A 61 -13.36 -8.70 -3.12
C ALA A 61 -12.20 -8.69 -4.14
N ILE A 62 -12.17 -9.63 -5.09
CA ILE A 62 -11.20 -9.63 -6.21
C ILE A 62 -11.47 -8.45 -7.17
N ALA A 63 -12.74 -8.14 -7.48
CA ALA A 63 -13.09 -6.97 -8.28
C ALA A 63 -12.70 -5.65 -7.56
N ASP A 64 -12.97 -5.55 -6.26
CA ASP A 64 -12.60 -4.41 -5.40
C ASP A 64 -11.05 -4.26 -5.34
N ILE A 65 -10.28 -5.36 -5.22
CA ILE A 65 -8.79 -5.36 -5.30
C ILE A 65 -8.29 -4.82 -6.65
N ASN A 66 -8.92 -5.23 -7.76
CA ASN A 66 -8.53 -4.83 -9.12
C ASN A 66 -8.96 -3.38 -9.45
N ALA A 67 -9.95 -2.84 -8.74
CA ALA A 67 -10.36 -1.44 -8.84
C ALA A 67 -9.41 -0.49 -8.09
N LEU A 68 -8.73 -0.98 -7.05
CA LEU A 68 -7.68 -0.25 -6.34
C LEU A 68 -6.41 -0.20 -7.18
N LYS A 69 -5.92 1.01 -7.46
CA LYS A 69 -4.74 1.24 -8.32
C LYS A 69 -3.63 2.06 -7.64
N PRO A 70 -3.04 1.56 -6.55
CA PRO A 70 -2.01 2.32 -5.84
C PRO A 70 -0.75 2.58 -6.67
N ASP A 71 -0.48 1.76 -7.69
CA ASP A 71 0.67 1.95 -8.58
C ASP A 71 0.43 3.05 -9.63
N ASP A 72 -0.81 3.28 -10.06
CA ASP A 72 -1.19 4.46 -10.86
C ASP A 72 -0.98 5.74 -10.01
N SER A 73 -1.38 5.73 -8.73
CA SER A 73 -1.14 6.83 -7.79
C SER A 73 0.36 7.07 -7.54
N LEU A 74 1.16 6.01 -7.37
CA LEU A 74 2.61 6.14 -7.21
C LEU A 74 3.29 6.69 -8.47
N ALA A 75 2.84 6.29 -9.67
CA ALA A 75 3.30 6.86 -10.93
C ALA A 75 2.91 8.34 -11.08
N ALA A 76 1.72 8.74 -10.62
CA ALA A 76 1.32 10.15 -10.55
C ALA A 76 2.19 10.96 -9.57
N ALA A 77 2.52 10.39 -8.40
CA ALA A 77 3.44 11.03 -7.45
C ALA A 77 4.82 11.26 -8.07
N GLN A 78 5.38 10.28 -8.80
CA GLN A 78 6.66 10.45 -9.48
C GLN A 78 6.63 11.55 -10.55
N LYS A 79 5.56 11.62 -11.35
CA LYS A 79 5.35 12.71 -12.32
C LYS A 79 5.28 14.08 -11.68
N ASP A 80 4.58 14.18 -10.55
CA ASP A 80 4.46 15.42 -9.79
C ASP A 80 5.80 15.83 -9.15
N ILE A 81 6.59 14.89 -8.64
CA ILE A 81 7.96 15.14 -8.15
C ILE A 81 8.86 15.63 -9.30
N ASN A 82 8.83 14.98 -10.45
CA ASN A 82 9.59 15.39 -11.63
C ASN A 82 9.19 16.79 -12.12
N ALA A 83 7.89 17.09 -12.14
CA ALA A 83 7.38 18.41 -12.49
C ALA A 83 7.78 19.50 -11.48
N ALA A 84 7.79 19.20 -10.18
CA ALA A 84 8.30 20.12 -9.16
C ALA A 84 9.81 20.38 -9.29
N LEU A 85 10.58 19.32 -9.54
CA LEU A 85 12.03 19.42 -9.70
C LEU A 85 12.39 20.19 -10.98
N GLU A 86 11.79 19.85 -12.13
CA GLU A 86 12.33 20.21 -13.45
C GLU A 86 11.32 20.88 -14.40
N GLY A 87 10.07 21.08 -13.97
CA GLY A 87 8.99 21.63 -14.81
C GLY A 87 8.38 20.61 -15.78
N LYS A 88 8.79 19.35 -15.71
CA LYS A 88 8.54 18.31 -16.70
C LYS A 88 8.20 16.97 -16.05
N GLU A 89 7.03 16.40 -16.35
CA GLU A 89 6.54 15.17 -15.69
C GLU A 89 7.39 13.91 -15.95
N SER A 90 8.06 13.83 -17.10
CA SER A 90 8.98 12.73 -17.40
C SER A 90 10.35 12.87 -16.72
N GLY A 91 10.70 14.05 -16.21
CA GLY A 91 12.06 14.37 -15.79
C GLY A 91 13.04 14.46 -16.98
N ASP A 92 14.33 14.61 -16.66
CA ASP A 92 15.43 14.92 -17.59
C ASP A 92 15.03 16.09 -18.51
N ALA A 93 14.74 17.24 -17.89
CA ALA A 93 14.46 18.48 -18.62
C ALA A 93 15.69 18.95 -19.42
N THR A 94 15.45 19.25 -20.70
CA THR A 94 16.46 19.68 -21.66
C THR A 94 16.81 21.16 -21.50
N ALA A 95 17.92 21.59 -22.12
CA ALA A 95 18.32 23.00 -22.17
C ALA A 95 17.26 23.93 -22.80
N ALA A 96 16.31 23.39 -23.57
CA ALA A 96 15.18 24.14 -24.14
C ALA A 96 14.00 24.28 -23.17
N GLU A 97 13.78 23.29 -22.30
CA GLU A 97 12.72 23.28 -21.27
C GLU A 97 13.13 24.06 -20.01
N LEU A 98 14.43 24.15 -19.73
CA LEU A 98 15.03 24.97 -18.66
C LEU A 98 15.51 26.35 -19.15
N LYS A 99 14.99 26.81 -20.29
CA LYS A 99 15.45 28.03 -20.97
C LYS A 99 14.65 29.25 -20.51
N GLY A 100 15.33 30.25 -19.96
CA GLY A 100 14.70 31.53 -19.64
C GLY A 100 14.25 32.36 -20.85
N GLY A 101 13.63 33.50 -20.56
CA GLY A 101 13.41 34.60 -21.49
C GLY A 101 14.71 35.36 -21.80
N SER A 102 14.58 36.57 -22.34
CA SER A 102 15.73 37.38 -22.77
C SER A 102 16.49 38.06 -21.62
N ASN A 103 16.01 38.02 -20.38
CA ASN A 103 16.58 38.77 -19.27
C ASN A 103 16.44 38.04 -17.93
N ARG A 104 17.58 37.76 -17.28
CA ARG A 104 17.66 37.02 -16.01
C ARG A 104 16.94 37.73 -14.85
N VAL A 105 16.94 39.06 -14.78
CA VAL A 105 16.20 39.82 -13.76
C VAL A 105 14.70 39.74 -13.98
N THR A 106 14.23 39.70 -15.23
CA THR A 106 12.80 39.48 -15.52
C THR A 106 12.35 38.06 -15.15
N ASP A 107 13.22 37.07 -15.38
CA ASP A 107 12.93 35.66 -15.10
C ASP A 107 13.05 35.28 -13.63
N CYS A 108 14.15 35.68 -12.97
CA CYS A 108 14.46 35.36 -11.58
C CYS A 108 13.87 36.39 -10.60
N GLY A 109 13.49 37.57 -11.08
CA GLY A 109 12.78 38.60 -10.34
C GLY A 109 13.68 39.73 -9.82
N LYS A 110 13.04 40.84 -9.46
CA LYS A 110 13.70 42.05 -8.94
C LYS A 110 13.36 42.27 -7.47
N ALA A 111 14.27 41.85 -6.59
CA ALA A 111 14.12 41.94 -5.14
C ALA A 111 14.32 43.37 -4.57
N ASP A 112 13.71 44.41 -5.17
CA ASP A 112 13.74 45.76 -4.59
C ASP A 112 12.57 46.01 -3.62
N THR A 113 12.74 46.99 -2.73
CA THR A 113 11.79 47.28 -1.65
C THR A 113 10.42 47.79 -2.10
N GLY A 114 10.26 48.16 -3.39
CA GLY A 114 8.99 48.55 -3.99
C GLY A 114 8.31 47.45 -4.82
N SER A 115 9.01 46.36 -5.12
CA SER A 115 8.56 45.35 -6.08
C SER A 115 7.59 44.32 -5.48
N GLU A 116 6.46 44.11 -6.15
CA GLU A 116 5.42 43.16 -5.73
C GLU A 116 5.29 41.95 -6.67
N ALA A 117 5.84 42.07 -7.88
CA ALA A 117 5.88 41.02 -8.89
C ALA A 117 6.95 39.97 -8.57
N ALA A 118 6.66 38.71 -8.85
CA ALA A 118 7.65 37.64 -8.88
C ALA A 118 8.44 37.71 -10.20
N GLY A 119 9.60 37.07 -10.26
CA GLY A 119 10.22 36.70 -11.54
C GLY A 119 9.32 35.77 -12.35
N ALA A 120 9.40 35.83 -13.69
CA ALA A 120 8.56 35.02 -14.58
C ALA A 120 8.78 33.50 -14.44
N LEU A 121 9.97 33.08 -13.99
CA LEU A 121 10.35 31.69 -13.73
C LEU A 121 10.37 31.34 -12.23
N ALA A 122 10.27 32.34 -11.35
CA ALA A 122 10.35 32.16 -9.90
C ALA A 122 9.26 31.21 -9.39
N GLY A 123 9.66 30.05 -8.88
CA GLY A 123 8.77 29.01 -8.38
C GLY A 123 8.15 28.10 -9.43
N LYS A 124 8.55 28.20 -10.71
CA LYS A 124 8.09 27.29 -11.76
C LYS A 124 8.60 25.86 -11.55
N SER A 125 9.89 25.73 -11.29
CA SER A 125 10.53 24.47 -10.91
C SER A 125 11.78 24.74 -10.06
N LEU A 126 12.18 23.78 -9.24
CA LEU A 126 13.42 23.90 -8.45
C LEU A 126 14.66 24.01 -9.35
N ALA A 127 14.63 23.47 -10.57
CA ALA A 127 15.67 23.64 -11.59
C ALA A 127 15.78 25.08 -12.08
N HIS A 128 14.66 25.74 -12.38
CA HIS A 128 14.66 27.17 -12.74
C HIS A 128 15.17 28.04 -11.58
N ASP A 129 14.67 27.79 -10.36
CA ASP A 129 15.08 28.52 -9.17
C ASP A 129 16.59 28.32 -8.87
N ALA A 130 17.09 27.09 -9.04
CA ALA A 130 18.51 26.76 -8.90
C ALA A 130 19.38 27.37 -10.01
N LEU A 131 18.93 27.41 -11.28
CA LEU A 131 19.67 28.07 -12.36
C LEU A 131 19.71 29.59 -12.17
N CYS A 132 18.67 30.20 -11.59
CA CYS A 132 18.64 31.61 -11.22
C CYS A 132 19.69 31.97 -10.16
N MET A 133 19.91 31.11 -9.15
CA MET A 133 20.95 31.32 -8.12
C MET A 133 22.35 30.85 -8.55
N CYS A 134 22.45 29.66 -9.13
CA CYS A 134 23.70 28.92 -9.29
C CYS A 134 24.21 28.83 -10.73
N GLY A 135 23.34 29.05 -11.73
CA GLY A 135 23.69 28.85 -13.13
C GLY A 135 24.63 29.94 -13.65
N THR A 136 25.72 29.56 -14.32
CA THR A 136 26.67 30.52 -14.89
C THR A 136 26.22 30.99 -16.27
N ALA A 137 26.07 32.31 -16.42
CA ALA A 137 25.68 32.93 -17.67
C ALA A 137 26.27 34.33 -17.84
N GLY A 138 27.04 34.53 -18.91
CA GLY A 138 27.67 35.82 -19.22
C GLY A 138 28.59 36.31 -18.11
N THR A 139 28.24 37.43 -17.48
CA THR A 139 28.98 38.04 -16.36
C THR A 139 28.74 37.35 -15.01
N ALA A 140 27.66 36.58 -14.87
CA ALA A 140 27.44 35.72 -13.71
C ALA A 140 28.25 34.42 -13.91
N ASN A 141 29.54 34.42 -13.58
CA ASN A 141 30.49 33.36 -13.94
C ASN A 141 31.21 32.68 -12.76
N GLU A 142 30.76 32.90 -11.52
CA GLU A 142 31.28 32.17 -10.35
C GLU A 142 30.68 30.75 -10.32
N LYS A 143 31.33 29.83 -11.02
CA LYS A 143 30.90 28.44 -11.19
C LYS A 143 30.77 27.63 -9.89
N ASN A 144 31.31 28.12 -8.77
CA ASN A 144 31.22 27.48 -7.46
C ASN A 144 30.25 28.19 -6.50
N ALA A 145 29.41 29.13 -6.98
CA ALA A 145 28.55 29.96 -6.15
C ALA A 145 27.62 29.18 -5.19
N CYS A 146 27.26 27.95 -5.56
CA CYS A 146 26.44 27.03 -4.76
C CYS A 146 27.23 25.84 -4.19
N GLY A 147 28.54 25.99 -3.97
CA GLY A 147 29.40 25.02 -3.28
C GLY A 147 29.94 23.86 -4.12
N ILE A 148 29.53 23.76 -5.39
CA ILE A 148 30.02 22.77 -6.37
C ILE A 148 30.25 23.46 -7.72
N ASP A 149 31.19 22.94 -8.50
CA ASP A 149 31.46 23.40 -9.87
C ASP A 149 30.30 23.03 -10.80
N VAL A 150 29.45 24.01 -11.14
CA VAL A 150 28.28 23.79 -12.01
C VAL A 150 28.67 23.52 -13.46
N GLU A 151 29.88 23.88 -13.89
CA GLU A 151 30.35 23.76 -15.28
C GLU A 151 31.05 22.42 -15.60
N ALA A 152 31.28 21.60 -14.56
CA ALA A 152 31.79 20.24 -14.68
C ALA A 152 31.00 19.37 -15.68
N ASN A 153 31.60 18.28 -16.17
CA ASN A 153 30.94 17.33 -17.09
C ASN A 153 30.43 18.00 -18.39
N SER A 154 31.20 18.94 -18.94
CA SER A 154 30.89 19.69 -20.18
C SER A 154 29.62 20.55 -20.09
N ALA A 155 29.41 21.21 -18.95
CA ALA A 155 28.27 22.06 -18.61
C ALA A 155 28.63 23.58 -18.63
N ALA A 156 29.57 23.98 -19.49
CA ALA A 156 30.12 25.34 -19.57
C ALA A 156 29.05 26.45 -19.59
N ALA A 157 29.42 27.65 -19.11
CA ALA A 157 28.55 28.82 -18.99
C ALA A 157 27.71 29.10 -20.26
N PHE A 158 26.42 29.41 -20.06
CA PHE A 158 25.46 29.62 -21.15
C PHE A 158 25.18 31.10 -21.43
N THR A 159 24.64 31.40 -22.61
CA THR A 159 23.99 32.70 -22.84
C THR A 159 22.56 32.62 -22.31
N TRP A 160 22.17 33.56 -21.42
CA TRP A 160 20.81 33.58 -20.90
C TRP A 160 19.79 33.71 -22.05
N GLY A 161 18.63 33.05 -21.92
CA GLY A 161 17.64 32.96 -23.00
C GLY A 161 18.01 32.05 -24.17
N THR A 162 19.18 31.40 -24.16
CA THR A 162 19.68 30.54 -25.25
C THR A 162 19.92 29.11 -24.75
N ALA A 163 19.18 28.14 -25.31
CA ALA A 163 19.26 26.74 -24.91
C ALA A 163 20.61 26.11 -25.30
N THR A 164 21.43 25.74 -24.32
CA THR A 164 22.80 25.21 -24.54
C THR A 164 23.25 24.17 -23.50
N THR A 165 23.31 24.53 -22.21
CA THR A 165 23.90 23.71 -21.14
C THR A 165 23.13 23.73 -19.82
N GLN A 166 21.96 24.39 -19.77
CA GLN A 166 21.13 24.54 -18.57
C GLN A 166 20.77 23.19 -17.91
N ASP A 167 20.47 22.19 -18.73
CA ASP A 167 20.22 20.81 -18.32
C ASP A 167 21.41 20.18 -17.60
N LYS A 168 22.63 20.43 -18.08
CA LYS A 168 23.86 19.87 -17.51
C LYS A 168 24.24 20.57 -16.20
N GLN A 169 24.10 21.89 -16.14
CA GLN A 169 24.33 22.64 -14.89
C GLN A 169 23.32 22.23 -13.82
N TRP A 170 22.04 22.11 -14.19
CA TRP A 170 21.02 21.52 -13.31
C TRP A 170 21.37 20.10 -12.87
N LYS A 171 21.82 19.24 -13.79
CA LYS A 171 22.21 17.85 -13.49
C LYS A 171 23.38 17.76 -12.51
N ASN A 172 24.34 18.68 -12.59
CA ASN A 172 25.43 18.80 -11.61
C ASN A 172 24.90 19.21 -10.23
N LEU A 173 24.03 20.22 -10.15
CA LEU A 173 23.39 20.68 -8.90
C LEU A 173 22.53 19.58 -8.26
N LYS A 174 21.64 18.94 -9.04
CA LYS A 174 20.80 17.81 -8.62
C LYS A 174 21.64 16.65 -8.08
N LYS A 175 22.76 16.32 -8.72
CA LYS A 175 23.70 15.28 -8.27
C LYS A 175 24.40 15.65 -6.97
N ALA A 176 24.70 16.93 -6.72
CA ALA A 176 25.29 17.38 -5.47
C ALA A 176 24.32 17.20 -4.29
N CYS A 177 23.05 17.54 -4.46
CA CYS A 177 22.02 17.33 -3.43
C CYS A 177 21.93 15.87 -2.97
N THR A 178 22.05 14.90 -3.90
CA THR A 178 21.95 13.46 -3.60
C THR A 178 23.15 12.85 -2.86
N GLN A 179 24.17 13.64 -2.46
CA GLN A 179 25.38 13.09 -1.82
C GLN A 179 25.28 12.94 -0.28
N ASN A 180 24.30 13.57 0.35
CA ASN A 180 24.18 13.62 1.82
C ASN A 180 23.04 12.77 2.40
N ASP A 181 22.07 12.35 1.58
CA ASP A 181 20.91 11.60 2.04
C ASP A 181 21.15 10.09 1.96
N GLY A 182 21.02 9.41 3.10
CA GLY A 182 20.90 7.95 3.13
C GLY A 182 19.59 7.46 2.50
N ALA A 183 19.39 6.14 2.43
CA ALA A 183 18.25 5.50 1.76
C ALA A 183 16.90 5.62 2.51
N ALA A 184 16.53 6.84 2.92
CA ALA A 184 15.25 7.16 3.52
C ALA A 184 14.13 7.12 2.47
N ILE A 185 13.03 6.42 2.78
CA ILE A 185 11.83 6.42 1.93
C ILE A 185 11.15 7.79 2.07
N LEU A 186 10.94 8.47 0.94
CA LEU A 186 10.27 9.77 0.87
C LEU A 186 8.81 9.65 1.35
N SER A 187 8.48 10.27 2.48
CA SER A 187 7.10 10.30 3.00
C SER A 187 6.35 11.57 2.61
N SER A 188 5.03 11.43 2.43
CA SER A 188 4.09 12.54 2.23
C SER A 188 4.16 13.59 3.36
N ALA A 189 4.41 13.14 4.60
CA ALA A 189 4.59 13.99 5.78
C ALA A 189 5.87 14.87 5.71
N GLN A 190 7.00 14.31 5.27
CA GLN A 190 8.24 15.07 5.05
C GLN A 190 8.05 16.13 3.95
N ILE A 191 7.39 15.78 2.84
CA ILE A 191 7.11 16.71 1.74
C ILE A 191 6.30 17.92 2.24
N ARG A 192 5.24 17.69 3.03
CA ARG A 192 4.44 18.76 3.64
C ARG A 192 5.26 19.58 4.62
N THR A 193 5.98 18.93 5.54
CA THR A 193 6.82 19.63 6.53
C THR A 193 7.88 20.53 5.86
N VAL A 194 8.58 20.06 4.83
CA VAL A 194 9.63 20.85 4.17
C VAL A 194 9.06 21.99 3.33
N THR A 195 7.92 21.79 2.67
CA THR A 195 7.27 22.83 1.86
C THR A 195 6.65 23.95 2.71
N GLU A 196 6.14 23.66 3.91
CA GLU A 196 5.72 24.72 4.84
C GLU A 196 6.90 25.39 5.57
N ASN A 197 7.96 24.64 5.90
CA ASN A 197 9.18 25.23 6.47
C ASN A 197 9.81 26.23 5.49
N TYR A 198 9.85 25.88 4.20
CA TYR A 198 10.31 26.75 3.12
C TYR A 198 9.43 28.01 2.99
N LEU A 199 8.11 27.85 2.93
CA LEU A 199 7.17 28.97 2.80
C LEU A 199 7.30 29.97 3.96
N ASN A 200 7.40 29.48 5.19
CA ASN A 200 7.58 30.33 6.37
C ASN A 200 8.92 31.06 6.35
N LYS A 201 10.03 30.37 6.07
CA LYS A 201 11.36 31.01 5.96
C LYS A 201 11.43 32.02 4.82
N LEU A 202 10.77 31.75 3.68
CA LEU A 202 10.65 32.67 2.56
C LEU A 202 9.89 33.94 2.96
N ALA A 203 8.75 33.80 3.65
CA ALA A 203 7.96 34.92 4.14
C ALA A 203 8.72 35.76 5.18
N MET A 204 9.56 35.13 6.01
CA MET A 204 10.45 35.79 6.97
C MET A 204 11.79 36.25 6.36
N GLY A 205 12.02 36.06 5.05
CA GLY A 205 13.25 36.41 4.34
C GLY A 205 14.49 35.57 4.69
N GLN A 206 14.38 34.63 5.62
CA GLN A 206 15.44 33.79 6.21
C GLN A 206 16.14 32.85 5.21
N LEU A 207 15.66 32.78 3.96
CA LEU A 207 16.31 32.05 2.87
C LEU A 207 17.27 32.93 2.05
N SER A 208 17.41 34.21 2.37
CA SER A 208 18.34 35.14 1.73
C SER A 208 19.36 35.72 2.71
N LYS A 209 20.56 36.03 2.22
CA LYS A 209 21.70 36.53 3.03
C LYS A 209 21.34 37.72 3.93
N ASN A 210 20.54 38.66 3.42
CA ASN A 210 20.15 39.90 4.11
C ASN A 210 18.69 39.90 4.58
N TYR A 211 18.10 38.73 4.87
CA TYR A 211 16.75 38.58 5.44
C TYR A 211 15.62 39.26 4.63
N PHE A 212 15.76 39.35 3.31
CA PHE A 212 14.79 40.03 2.44
C PHE A 212 13.54 39.15 2.20
N PRO A 213 12.33 39.57 2.62
CA PRO A 213 11.11 38.77 2.49
C PRO A 213 10.72 38.45 1.05
N GLY A 214 10.38 37.19 0.77
CA GLY A 214 10.01 36.73 -0.57
C GLY A 214 11.20 36.39 -1.47
N THR A 215 12.44 36.47 -0.98
CA THR A 215 13.66 36.16 -1.74
C THR A 215 14.43 34.98 -1.15
N ILE A 216 15.10 34.21 -2.02
CA ILE A 216 16.11 33.20 -1.65
C ILE A 216 17.47 33.55 -2.23
N GLY A 217 18.55 33.01 -1.65
CA GLY A 217 19.90 33.08 -2.21
C GLY A 217 20.68 34.34 -1.82
N TYR A 218 21.58 34.77 -2.69
CA TYR A 218 22.47 35.90 -2.42
C TYR A 218 21.82 37.23 -2.79
N THR A 219 21.65 38.09 -1.78
CA THR A 219 21.22 39.49 -1.92
C THR A 219 22.19 40.38 -1.15
N GLU A 220 22.46 41.60 -1.65
CA GLU A 220 23.10 42.65 -0.86
C GLU A 220 22.06 43.52 -0.13
N SER A 221 22.50 44.51 0.64
CA SER A 221 21.60 45.44 1.38
C SER A 221 20.90 46.45 0.45
N SER A 222 21.48 46.73 -0.73
CA SER A 222 20.84 47.47 -1.82
C SER A 222 20.60 46.53 -3.00
N GLN A 223 19.35 46.38 -3.43
CA GLN A 223 18.91 45.38 -4.42
C GLN A 223 18.26 46.04 -5.65
N THR A 224 18.78 47.21 -6.05
CA THR A 224 18.19 48.04 -7.11
C THR A 224 18.29 47.44 -8.51
N THR A 225 19.21 46.50 -8.77
CA THR A 225 19.33 45.79 -10.05
C THR A 225 18.47 44.51 -10.08
N GLY A 226 18.39 43.77 -8.97
CA GLY A 226 17.64 42.51 -8.86
C GLY A 226 18.48 41.25 -9.10
N CYS A 227 17.81 40.13 -9.36
CA CYS A 227 18.44 38.80 -9.44
C CYS A 227 18.99 38.51 -10.84
N ASP A 228 20.25 38.87 -11.09
CA ASP A 228 20.97 38.66 -12.36
C ASP A 228 22.08 37.60 -12.28
N GLY A 229 22.23 36.92 -11.14
CA GLY A 229 23.28 35.93 -10.91
C GLY A 229 24.63 36.51 -10.46
N GLN A 230 24.79 37.84 -10.41
CA GLN A 230 26.07 38.47 -10.05
C GLN A 230 26.16 38.78 -8.56
N LYS A 231 27.39 38.74 -8.04
CA LYS A 231 27.76 39.26 -6.72
C LYS A 231 28.38 40.65 -6.88
N SER A 232 27.55 41.69 -6.85
CA SER A 232 28.00 43.09 -6.80
C SER A 232 27.02 43.93 -5.97
N GLY A 233 27.39 45.16 -5.61
CA GLY A 233 26.71 45.97 -4.56
C GLY A 233 25.25 46.37 -4.80
N THR A 234 24.67 46.03 -5.95
CA THR A 234 23.26 46.30 -6.33
C THR A 234 22.53 45.05 -6.85
N ASN A 235 23.23 43.91 -6.92
CA ASN A 235 22.88 42.74 -7.72
C ASN A 235 22.73 41.49 -6.83
N GLY A 236 22.26 40.37 -7.38
CA GLY A 236 22.04 39.16 -6.61
C GLY A 236 22.00 37.86 -7.40
N ALA A 237 22.56 36.82 -6.79
CA ALA A 237 22.42 35.43 -7.21
C ALA A 237 21.23 34.81 -6.44
N CYS A 238 20.02 35.20 -6.84
CA CYS A 238 18.80 35.03 -6.07
C CYS A 238 17.57 34.62 -6.92
N VAL A 239 16.45 34.35 -6.25
CA VAL A 239 15.10 34.30 -6.85
C VAL A 239 14.14 35.09 -5.99
N PHE A 240 13.33 35.97 -6.61
CA PHE A 240 12.28 36.75 -5.95
C PHE A 240 10.89 36.27 -6.36
N TYR A 241 10.11 35.82 -5.38
CA TYR A 241 8.76 35.30 -5.54
C TYR A 241 7.67 36.38 -5.35
N GLY A 242 8.08 37.65 -5.21
CA GLY A 242 7.20 38.79 -4.89
C GLY A 242 7.06 39.04 -3.39
N ASN A 243 6.63 40.24 -3.02
CA ASN A 243 6.50 40.66 -1.63
C ASN A 243 5.45 39.81 -0.86
N PRO A 244 5.82 39.06 0.19
CA PRO A 244 4.91 38.12 0.86
C PRO A 244 3.82 38.79 1.70
N ALA A 245 3.96 40.08 2.05
CA ALA A 245 2.91 40.83 2.77
C ALA A 245 1.77 41.31 1.84
N LYS A 246 1.94 41.19 0.52
CA LYS A 246 0.97 41.65 -0.50
C LYS A 246 0.60 40.56 -1.52
N ALA A 247 1.50 39.63 -1.80
CA ALA A 247 1.27 38.49 -2.67
C ALA A 247 0.84 37.26 -1.87
N LYS A 248 -0.17 36.53 -2.38
CA LYS A 248 -0.45 35.14 -1.98
C LYS A 248 0.65 34.21 -2.53
N ILE A 249 1.83 34.29 -1.91
CA ILE A 249 3.08 33.71 -2.42
C ILE A 249 3.01 32.18 -2.50
N GLU A 250 2.32 31.57 -1.53
CA GLU A 250 1.86 30.16 -1.50
C GLU A 250 1.21 29.67 -2.80
N ALA A 251 0.50 30.56 -3.52
CA ALA A 251 -0.25 30.27 -4.73
C ALA A 251 0.53 30.61 -6.01
N LYS A 252 1.71 31.24 -5.89
CA LYS A 252 2.64 31.51 -6.99
C LYS A 252 3.67 30.40 -7.19
N ILE A 253 4.09 29.70 -6.12
CA ILE A 253 5.09 28.63 -6.19
C ILE A 253 4.45 27.35 -6.78
N GLU A 254 4.65 27.09 -8.07
CA GLU A 254 4.08 25.95 -8.79
C GLU A 254 4.72 24.62 -8.40
N TRP A 255 6.03 24.57 -8.17
CA TRP A 255 6.68 23.36 -7.69
C TRP A 255 6.19 22.92 -6.31
N ARG A 256 5.82 23.87 -5.42
CA ARG A 256 5.22 23.56 -4.12
C ARG A 256 3.85 22.89 -4.28
N LYS A 257 3.02 23.37 -5.21
CA LYS A 257 1.73 22.71 -5.54
C LYS A 257 1.95 21.28 -6.04
N LYS A 258 2.92 21.10 -6.95
CA LYS A 258 3.29 19.78 -7.48
C LYS A 258 3.82 18.84 -6.38
N LEU A 259 4.69 19.30 -5.48
CA LEU A 259 5.10 18.50 -4.30
C LEU A 259 3.93 18.12 -3.38
N LEU A 260 3.00 19.04 -3.10
CA LEU A 260 1.81 18.73 -2.29
C LEU A 260 0.85 17.74 -2.99
N SER A 261 0.75 17.80 -4.32
CA SER A 261 0.05 16.80 -5.15
C SER A 261 0.72 15.43 -5.08
N ALA A 262 2.05 15.36 -5.18
CA ALA A 262 2.80 14.13 -4.96
C ALA A 262 2.58 13.54 -3.56
N ALA A 263 2.54 14.38 -2.52
CA ALA A 263 2.27 13.94 -1.16
C ALA A 263 0.86 13.32 -1.01
N ALA A 264 -0.16 13.86 -1.67
CA ALA A 264 -1.50 13.27 -1.70
C ALA A 264 -1.51 11.93 -2.48
N ASN A 265 -0.89 11.90 -3.65
CA ASN A 265 -0.74 10.68 -4.46
C ASN A 265 0.01 9.55 -3.72
N ILE A 266 0.99 9.87 -2.86
CA ILE A 266 1.66 8.92 -1.96
C ILE A 266 0.70 8.37 -0.91
N ASP A 267 -0.13 9.22 -0.28
CA ASP A 267 -1.10 8.77 0.74
C ASP A 267 -2.16 7.84 0.13
N ASP A 268 -2.68 8.17 -1.06
CA ASP A 268 -3.63 7.31 -1.77
C ASP A 268 -2.99 5.98 -2.24
N ALA A 269 -1.70 5.99 -2.62
CA ALA A 269 -0.96 4.74 -2.91
C ALA A 269 -0.80 3.86 -1.66
N ILE A 270 -0.47 4.45 -0.50
CA ILE A 270 -0.35 3.73 0.78
C ILE A 270 -1.70 3.15 1.20
N LYS A 271 -2.76 3.98 1.18
CA LYS A 271 -4.13 3.60 1.50
C LYS A 271 -4.66 2.50 0.57
N GLY A 272 -4.42 2.61 -0.74
CA GLY A 272 -4.78 1.61 -1.72
C GLY A 272 -4.11 0.26 -1.46
N ARG A 273 -2.81 0.24 -1.13
CA ARG A 273 -2.08 -0.99 -0.76
C ARG A 273 -2.60 -1.58 0.56
N GLN A 274 -2.91 -0.76 1.57
CA GLN A 274 -3.53 -1.22 2.82
C GLN A 274 -4.91 -1.87 2.57
N GLN A 275 -5.74 -1.26 1.72
CA GLN A 275 -7.05 -1.81 1.35
C GLN A 275 -6.92 -3.11 0.53
N GLN A 276 -5.96 -3.21 -0.40
CA GLN A 276 -5.67 -4.45 -1.11
C GLN A 276 -5.21 -5.56 -0.15
N LEU A 277 -4.30 -5.29 0.79
CA LEU A 277 -3.86 -6.26 1.79
C LEU A 277 -5.01 -6.74 2.69
N HIS A 278 -5.90 -5.81 3.11
CA HIS A 278 -7.10 -6.16 3.87
C HIS A 278 -8.04 -7.09 3.09
N LEU A 279 -8.37 -6.75 1.84
CA LEU A 279 -9.22 -7.57 0.97
C LEU A 279 -8.57 -8.94 0.65
N LEU A 280 -7.26 -8.99 0.45
CA LEU A 280 -6.52 -10.26 0.27
C LEU A 280 -6.57 -11.14 1.53
N SER A 281 -6.51 -10.54 2.72
CA SER A 281 -6.68 -11.28 3.99
C SER A 281 -8.10 -11.84 4.15
N HIS A 282 -9.11 -11.07 3.72
CA HIS A 282 -10.51 -11.50 3.70
C HIS A 282 -10.75 -12.65 2.73
N VAL A 283 -10.27 -12.54 1.49
CA VAL A 283 -10.31 -13.63 0.49
C VAL A 283 -9.61 -14.91 1.00
N LYS A 284 -8.49 -14.77 1.71
CA LYS A 284 -7.79 -15.90 2.33
C LYS A 284 -8.63 -16.56 3.44
N ALA A 285 -9.28 -15.76 4.29
CA ALA A 285 -10.17 -16.26 5.35
C ALA A 285 -11.39 -17.00 4.75
N LEU A 286 -12.09 -16.37 3.81
CA LEU A 286 -13.22 -16.97 3.09
C LEU A 286 -12.83 -18.29 2.42
N ASN A 287 -11.68 -18.36 1.73
CA ASN A 287 -11.20 -19.60 1.11
C ASN A 287 -10.91 -20.72 2.13
N THR A 288 -10.42 -20.38 3.33
CA THR A 288 -10.24 -21.36 4.42
C THR A 288 -11.57 -21.89 4.95
N THR A 289 -12.52 -21.00 5.27
CA THR A 289 -13.88 -21.37 5.72
C THR A 289 -14.61 -22.22 4.68
N LEU A 290 -14.53 -21.82 3.41
CA LEU A 290 -15.10 -22.52 2.26
C LEU A 290 -14.47 -23.90 2.05
N THR A 291 -13.15 -24.05 2.26
CA THR A 291 -12.47 -25.35 2.25
C THR A 291 -12.94 -26.23 3.42
N SER A 292 -13.13 -25.66 4.60
CA SER A 292 -13.64 -26.38 5.78
C SER A 292 -15.05 -26.93 5.55
N LEU A 293 -15.99 -26.09 5.07
CA LEU A 293 -17.36 -26.51 4.73
C LEU A 293 -17.41 -27.53 3.59
N VAL A 294 -16.49 -27.44 2.62
CA VAL A 294 -16.31 -28.47 1.58
C VAL A 294 -15.88 -29.81 2.21
N LEU A 295 -14.94 -29.82 3.17
CA LEU A 295 -14.53 -31.04 3.85
C LEU A 295 -15.62 -31.63 4.77
N MET A 296 -16.34 -30.78 5.52
CA MET A 296 -17.48 -31.22 6.36
C MET A 296 -18.62 -31.84 5.52
N THR A 297 -18.94 -31.25 4.37
CA THR A 297 -19.94 -31.84 3.46
C THR A 297 -19.47 -33.16 2.84
N GLU A 298 -18.16 -33.37 2.69
CA GLU A 298 -17.59 -34.64 2.22
C GLU A 298 -17.51 -35.74 3.29
N THR A 299 -17.39 -35.40 4.58
CA THR A 299 -17.50 -36.39 5.65
C THR A 299 -18.96 -36.81 5.83
N ILE A 300 -19.90 -35.85 5.93
CA ILE A 300 -21.34 -36.13 6.05
C ILE A 300 -21.85 -36.99 4.88
N ALA A 301 -21.46 -36.67 3.64
CA ALA A 301 -21.86 -37.45 2.47
C ALA A 301 -21.30 -38.89 2.42
N LYS A 302 -20.31 -39.23 3.26
CA LYS A 302 -19.73 -40.58 3.36
C LYS A 302 -20.30 -41.42 4.50
N THR A 303 -21.02 -40.82 5.46
CA THR A 303 -21.62 -41.53 6.61
C THR A 303 -23.12 -41.83 6.48
N GLN A 304 -23.77 -41.47 5.37
CA GLN A 304 -25.22 -41.66 5.21
C GLN A 304 -25.57 -42.90 4.35
N PRO A 305 -26.16 -43.96 4.92
CA PRO A 305 -26.76 -45.05 4.15
C PRO A 305 -28.04 -44.58 3.43
N PRO A 306 -28.43 -45.23 2.32
CA PRO A 306 -29.68 -44.91 1.63
C PRO A 306 -30.89 -45.42 2.42
N GLY A 307 -31.52 -44.52 3.19
CA GLY A 307 -32.88 -44.71 3.69
C GLY A 307 -33.04 -44.81 5.20
N THR A 308 -33.25 -43.66 5.86
CA THR A 308 -34.37 -43.43 6.79
C THR A 308 -34.43 -41.94 7.12
N GLY A 309 -35.63 -41.38 7.28
CA GLY A 309 -35.79 -39.97 7.64
C GLY A 309 -35.56 -39.77 9.14
N THR A 310 -34.78 -38.77 9.52
CA THR A 310 -34.72 -38.23 10.89
C THR A 310 -34.60 -36.71 10.78
N SER A 311 -35.47 -35.95 11.45
CA SER A 311 -35.49 -34.48 11.33
C SER A 311 -34.21 -33.85 11.89
N THR A 312 -33.77 -32.77 11.25
CA THR A 312 -32.64 -31.92 11.67
C THR A 312 -32.82 -31.39 13.11
N GLU A 313 -34.04 -31.35 13.62
CA GLU A 313 -34.38 -30.94 14.99
C GLU A 313 -33.77 -31.86 16.06
N THR A 314 -33.69 -33.18 15.83
CA THR A 314 -33.19 -34.13 16.83
C THR A 314 -31.71 -33.91 17.15
N GLN A 315 -30.91 -33.56 16.14
CA GLN A 315 -29.49 -33.21 16.34
C GLN A 315 -29.35 -31.88 17.09
N LYS A 316 -30.16 -30.88 16.75
CA LYS A 316 -30.12 -29.55 17.35
C LYS A 316 -30.54 -29.55 18.83
N ALA A 317 -31.52 -30.38 19.19
CA ALA A 317 -31.90 -30.60 20.58
C ALA A 317 -30.78 -31.27 21.40
N LYS A 318 -30.15 -32.33 20.86
CA LYS A 318 -29.14 -33.09 21.59
C LYS A 318 -27.86 -32.27 21.87
N ALA A 319 -27.36 -31.53 20.88
CA ALA A 319 -26.22 -30.63 21.06
C ALA A 319 -26.50 -29.50 22.08
N MET A 320 -27.76 -29.09 22.24
CA MET A 320 -28.15 -28.06 23.22
C MET A 320 -28.19 -28.60 24.66
N GLU A 321 -28.56 -29.86 24.88
CA GLU A 321 -28.43 -30.52 26.19
C GLU A 321 -26.97 -30.82 26.53
N GLU A 322 -26.19 -31.36 25.59
CA GLU A 322 -24.77 -31.66 25.80
C GLU A 322 -23.96 -30.38 26.14
N LYS A 323 -24.32 -29.22 25.55
CA LYS A 323 -23.74 -27.91 25.92
C LYS A 323 -24.19 -27.39 27.29
N LYS A 324 -25.40 -27.72 27.77
CA LYS A 324 -25.79 -27.42 29.17
C LYS A 324 -24.96 -28.22 30.16
N GLU A 325 -24.76 -29.51 29.89
CA GLU A 325 -24.10 -30.42 30.83
C GLU A 325 -22.64 -30.00 31.11
N CYS A 326 -21.84 -29.78 30.05
CA CYS A 326 -20.45 -29.30 30.20
C CYS A 326 -20.38 -27.94 30.94
N ALA A 327 -21.36 -27.06 30.71
CA ALA A 327 -21.43 -25.75 31.37
C ALA A 327 -21.69 -25.83 32.90
N THR A 328 -22.03 -27.01 33.46
CA THR A 328 -22.13 -27.21 34.91
C THR A 328 -20.78 -27.47 35.61
N HIS A 329 -19.70 -27.71 34.86
CA HIS A 329 -18.40 -28.14 35.43
C HIS A 329 -17.34 -27.03 35.51
N LYS A 330 -17.73 -25.75 35.36
CA LYS A 330 -16.82 -24.58 35.27
C LYS A 330 -15.94 -24.32 36.50
N ASP A 331 -16.29 -24.87 37.66
CA ASP A 331 -15.53 -24.76 38.90
C ASP A 331 -14.57 -25.94 39.18
N SER A 332 -14.52 -26.96 38.30
CA SER A 332 -13.61 -28.10 38.48
C SER A 332 -13.13 -28.71 37.16
N LYS A 333 -11.83 -28.52 36.86
CA LYS A 333 -11.14 -29.16 35.74
C LYS A 333 -11.33 -30.68 35.75
N THR A 334 -11.17 -31.32 36.91
CA THR A 334 -11.29 -32.78 37.06
C THR A 334 -12.71 -33.26 36.78
N ALA A 335 -13.74 -32.49 37.12
CA ALA A 335 -15.12 -32.82 36.74
C ALA A 335 -15.33 -32.69 35.22
N CYS A 336 -14.84 -31.59 34.62
CA CYS A 336 -14.94 -31.35 33.19
C CYS A 336 -14.25 -32.46 32.36
N GLU A 337 -13.02 -32.85 32.72
CA GLU A 337 -12.28 -33.90 32.01
C GLU A 337 -12.87 -35.31 32.22
N ASN A 338 -13.48 -35.59 33.39
CA ASN A 338 -14.16 -36.86 33.67
C ASN A 338 -15.56 -36.97 33.03
N ALA A 339 -16.19 -35.87 32.61
CA ALA A 339 -17.49 -35.89 31.95
C ALA A 339 -17.47 -36.54 30.55
N GLY A 340 -16.28 -36.90 30.04
CA GLY A 340 -16.04 -37.73 28.85
C GLY A 340 -16.23 -37.00 27.52
N LYS A 341 -17.27 -36.18 27.42
CA LYS A 341 -17.68 -35.40 26.23
C LYS A 341 -17.37 -33.90 26.32
N CYS A 342 -16.62 -33.48 27.34
CA CYS A 342 -16.28 -32.08 27.60
C CYS A 342 -14.76 -31.85 27.57
N LYS A 343 -14.35 -30.62 27.28
CA LYS A 343 -12.96 -30.16 27.27
C LYS A 343 -12.81 -28.91 28.13
N TRP A 344 -11.73 -28.85 28.91
CA TRP A 344 -11.39 -27.74 29.78
C TRP A 344 -10.32 -26.83 29.15
N GLU A 345 -10.66 -25.58 28.89
CA GLU A 345 -9.74 -24.57 28.31
C GLU A 345 -9.08 -23.68 29.38
N GLY A 346 -9.44 -23.84 30.66
CA GLY A 346 -8.89 -23.05 31.76
C GLY A 346 -7.43 -23.37 32.11
N VAL A 347 -6.70 -22.34 32.54
CA VAL A 347 -5.32 -22.50 33.05
C VAL A 347 -5.34 -23.29 34.37
N LYS A 348 -4.20 -23.91 34.71
CA LYS A 348 -4.06 -25.17 35.49
C LYS A 348 -4.68 -25.33 36.91
N SER A 349 -5.43 -24.38 37.50
CA SER A 349 -5.98 -24.56 38.86
C SER A 349 -7.43 -24.08 39.07
N GLU A 350 -7.74 -22.78 38.94
CA GLU A 350 -8.77 -22.18 39.81
C GLU A 350 -10.00 -21.51 39.18
N LYS A 351 -10.16 -21.54 37.85
CA LYS A 351 -11.45 -21.42 37.11
C LYS A 351 -11.23 -21.53 35.60
N GLY A 352 -12.26 -21.92 34.85
CA GLY A 352 -12.12 -22.11 33.41
C GLY A 352 -13.43 -22.33 32.65
N GLU A 353 -13.37 -22.12 31.34
CA GLU A 353 -14.42 -22.53 30.42
C GLU A 353 -14.37 -24.05 30.24
N CYS A 354 -15.51 -24.71 30.44
CA CYS A 354 -15.72 -26.12 30.12
C CYS A 354 -16.74 -26.20 28.98
N GLU A 355 -16.29 -26.58 27.79
CA GLU A 355 -17.12 -26.68 26.58
C GLU A 355 -17.23 -28.14 26.11
N VAL A 356 -18.09 -28.38 25.11
CA VAL A 356 -18.26 -29.72 24.51
C VAL A 356 -17.01 -30.06 23.68
N ASP A 357 -16.48 -31.27 23.87
CA ASP A 357 -15.42 -31.81 23.03
C ASP A 357 -16.05 -32.39 21.74
N GLU A 358 -16.15 -31.56 20.70
CA GLU A 358 -16.72 -31.96 19.40
C GLU A 358 -16.05 -33.20 18.79
N THR A 359 -14.83 -33.56 19.22
CA THR A 359 -14.13 -34.76 18.76
C THR A 359 -14.60 -36.06 19.44
N LYS A 360 -15.39 -35.95 20.52
CA LYS A 360 -15.86 -37.09 21.34
C LYS A 360 -17.37 -37.29 21.35
N VAL A 361 -18.14 -36.50 20.61
CA VAL A 361 -19.59 -36.68 20.46
C VAL A 361 -19.86 -37.92 19.59
N THR A 362 -19.92 -39.08 20.23
CA THR A 362 -20.17 -40.36 19.54
C THR A 362 -21.63 -40.47 19.11
N THR A 363 -21.87 -40.53 17.80
CA THR A 363 -23.13 -41.04 17.26
C THR A 363 -23.25 -42.51 17.62
N GLN A 364 -24.35 -42.89 18.31
CA GLN A 364 -24.56 -44.25 18.78
C GLN A 364 -24.77 -45.22 17.61
N GLY A 365 -23.77 -46.07 17.36
CA GLY A 365 -23.92 -47.27 16.54
C GLY A 365 -24.57 -48.40 17.34
N ASN A 366 -25.45 -49.17 16.71
CA ASN A 366 -26.10 -50.32 17.36
C ASN A 366 -25.09 -51.41 17.73
N ALA A 367 -25.30 -52.06 18.87
CA ALA A 367 -24.45 -53.13 19.34
C ALA A 367 -24.66 -54.44 18.55
N ALA A 368 -23.56 -55.10 18.21
CA ALA A 368 -23.49 -56.51 17.85
C ALA A 368 -22.37 -57.16 18.68
N ALA A 369 -22.57 -58.38 19.16
CA ALA A 369 -21.70 -59.00 20.17
C ALA A 369 -20.54 -59.81 19.56
N GLY A 370 -19.39 -59.85 20.25
CA GLY A 370 -18.25 -60.69 19.86
C GLY A 370 -17.02 -60.49 20.74
N THR A 371 -16.73 -61.51 21.54
CA THR A 371 -15.46 -61.93 22.19
C THR A 371 -14.15 -61.37 21.57
N GLY A 372 -13.08 -61.06 22.31
CA GLY A 372 -12.79 -61.14 23.75
C GLY A 372 -11.27 -61.29 24.00
N GLU A 373 -10.78 -60.95 25.20
CA GLU A 373 -9.37 -61.09 25.67
C GLU A 373 -8.30 -60.25 24.91
N GLY A 374 -7.18 -59.82 25.51
CA GLY A 374 -6.80 -59.84 26.92
C GLY A 374 -5.43 -59.19 27.21
N ALA A 375 -5.41 -58.25 28.17
CA ALA A 375 -4.29 -57.80 29.03
C ALA A 375 -2.94 -57.26 28.46
N SER A 376 -2.45 -56.21 29.15
CA SER A 376 -1.04 -55.79 29.31
C SER A 376 -0.29 -55.18 28.10
N GLY A 377 0.59 -54.19 28.26
CA GLY A 377 0.89 -53.38 29.45
C GLY A 377 2.30 -52.77 29.45
N ALA A 378 2.42 -51.56 30.02
CA ALA A 378 3.67 -50.79 30.23
C ALA A 378 4.41 -50.35 28.92
N THR A 379 5.33 -49.37 28.92
CA THR A 379 5.88 -48.57 30.05
C THR A 379 6.08 -47.10 29.65
N THR A 380 6.02 -46.19 30.63
CA THR A 380 6.37 -44.76 30.45
C THR A 380 7.81 -44.44 30.86
N LYS A 381 8.40 -43.40 30.23
CA LYS A 381 9.46 -42.47 30.74
C LYS A 381 9.66 -41.34 29.69
N LYS A 382 9.62 -40.02 29.95
CA LYS A 382 10.34 -39.14 30.92
C LYS A 382 11.87 -39.15 30.70
N CYS A 383 12.62 -38.04 30.59
CA CYS A 383 12.37 -36.58 30.72
C CYS A 383 13.33 -35.80 29.73
N LYS A 384 13.75 -34.51 29.79
CA LYS A 384 13.85 -33.43 30.82
C LYS A 384 14.11 -32.05 30.15
N GLY A 385 13.77 -30.92 30.80
CA GLY A 385 14.16 -29.53 30.40
C GLY A 385 13.12 -28.82 29.50
N LYS A 386 12.48 -27.67 29.83
CA LYS A 386 12.84 -26.42 30.56
C LYS A 386 13.74 -25.51 29.69
N LEU A 387 13.26 -24.39 29.10
CA LEU A 387 12.89 -23.08 29.70
C LEU A 387 14.05 -22.45 30.49
N GLU A 388 14.29 -21.13 30.48
CA GLU A 388 13.61 -19.97 29.86
C GLU A 388 14.48 -19.42 28.66
N THR A 389 14.41 -18.24 28.00
CA THR A 389 13.66 -16.96 28.06
C THR A 389 13.73 -16.19 26.69
N ASP A 390 12.99 -15.07 26.54
CA ASP A 390 13.21 -13.84 25.72
C ASP A 390 13.27 -13.75 24.16
N SER A 391 12.17 -13.22 23.60
CA SER A 391 12.06 -11.86 23.01
C SER A 391 13.07 -11.34 21.95
N VAL A 392 12.69 -11.36 20.66
CA VAL A 392 12.42 -10.15 19.81
C VAL A 392 11.48 -10.57 18.67
N MET A 393 10.43 -9.78 18.41
CA MET A 393 9.56 -9.93 17.24
C MET A 393 9.98 -8.94 16.15
N THR A 394 10.37 -9.43 14.98
CA THR A 394 10.59 -8.62 13.78
C THR A 394 10.05 -9.38 12.59
N VAL A 395 9.13 -8.75 11.85
CA VAL A 395 8.49 -9.31 10.65
C VAL A 395 8.92 -8.46 9.47
N CYS A 396 9.42 -9.10 8.42
CA CYS A 396 9.77 -8.49 7.14
C CYS A 396 8.59 -8.52 6.16
#